data_AF-A0A1H1GLK3-F1
#
_entry.id   AF-A0A1H1GLK3-F1
#
_cell.length_a   1.000
_cell.length_b   1.000
_cell.length_c   1.000
_cell.angle_alpha   90.00
_cell.angle_beta   90.00
_cell.angle_gamma   90.00
#
_symmetry.space_group_name_H-M   'P 1'
#
loop_
_entity.id
_entity.type
_entity.pdbx_description
1 polymer ?
#
loop_
_entity_poly.entity_id
_entity_poly.type
_entity_poly.pdbx_seq_one_letter_code
_entity_poly.pdbx_strand_id
1 'polypeptide(L)'
;MSESADGAKDGGPDGGMSAVEKAIILVSVAFTVSLFAFAAVQMVSTHSATAPTVDVVNRQTMENGDVVFVVKFANDQDAGIESATVEANCTSPPTTLEFTNVPSDGTRYGRIVCPPGTEDPGVSVAAWKE
;
A
#
# COMPACT_ATOMS: atom_id res chain seq x y z
N MET A 1 19.52 78.82 -43.80
CA MET A 1 18.94 77.67 -44.54
C MET A 1 18.27 76.79 -43.51
N SER A 2 16.96 76.61 -43.69
CA SER A 2 16.01 75.89 -42.83
C SER A 2 16.04 74.38 -43.07
N GLU A 3 15.20 73.67 -42.29
CA GLU A 3 14.79 72.26 -42.34
C GLU A 3 15.71 71.25 -41.64
N SER A 4 15.22 70.32 -40.80
CA SER A 4 13.87 70.13 -40.27
C SER A 4 13.93 69.22 -39.04
N ALA A 5 13.01 69.47 -38.11
CA ALA A 5 12.63 68.53 -37.07
C ALA A 5 11.66 67.50 -37.63
N ASP A 6 11.86 66.23 -37.30
CA ASP A 6 10.86 65.16 -37.25
C ASP A 6 11.56 63.97 -36.59
N GLY A 7 11.06 63.28 -35.58
CA GLY A 7 9.77 63.29 -34.94
C GLY A 7 9.80 62.06 -34.04
N ALA A 8 9.44 62.24 -32.77
CA ALA A 8 9.34 61.16 -31.80
C ALA A 8 8.32 60.09 -32.26
N LYS A 9 8.64 58.82 -31.99
CA LYS A 9 7.68 57.80 -31.53
C LYS A 9 8.38 57.06 -30.39
N ASP A 10 8.19 57.47 -29.14
CA ASP A 10 7.09 57.04 -28.27
C ASP A 10 6.81 55.53 -28.29
N GLY A 11 7.07 54.89 -27.14
CA GLY A 11 6.08 54.00 -26.54
C GLY A 11 6.43 52.50 -26.45
N GLY A 12 6.75 52.05 -25.24
CA GLY A 12 6.24 50.78 -24.71
C GLY A 12 7.29 49.69 -24.38
N PRO A 13 7.40 49.23 -23.12
CA PRO A 13 7.99 47.92 -22.83
C PRO A 13 7.00 46.81 -23.20
N ASP A 14 6.79 46.57 -24.49
CA ASP A 14 6.00 45.42 -24.94
C ASP A 14 6.90 44.18 -25.06
N GLY A 15 7.34 43.67 -23.91
CA GLY A 15 7.90 42.33 -23.74
C GLY A 15 6.82 41.26 -23.93
N GLY A 16 6.17 41.26 -25.10
CA GLY A 16 5.09 40.35 -25.46
C GLY A 16 5.63 38.96 -25.77
N MET A 17 5.42 38.03 -24.84
CA MET A 17 5.74 36.61 -25.00
C MET A 17 5.15 36.06 -26.31
N SER A 18 6.00 35.44 -27.14
CA SER A 18 5.61 34.88 -28.44
C SER A 18 4.50 33.84 -28.27
N ALA A 19 3.62 33.70 -29.27
CA ALA A 19 2.54 32.70 -29.26
C ALA A 19 3.09 31.28 -29.04
N VAL A 20 4.28 30.99 -29.58
CA VAL A 20 4.98 29.71 -29.39
C VAL A 20 5.43 29.54 -27.94
N GLU A 21 5.98 30.58 -27.33
CA GLU A 21 6.44 30.55 -25.95
C GLU A 21 5.27 30.37 -24.96
N LYS A 22 4.14 31.05 -25.21
CA LYS A 22 2.89 30.83 -24.46
C LYS A 22 2.38 29.40 -24.61
N ALA A 23 2.43 28.82 -25.81
CA ALA A 23 2.01 27.45 -26.04
C ALA A 23 2.88 26.45 -25.26
N ILE A 24 4.20 26.65 -25.25
CA ILE A 24 5.14 25.81 -24.49
C ILE A 24 4.85 25.88 -22.99
N ILE A 25 4.62 27.09 -22.45
CA ILE A 25 4.31 27.28 -21.03
C ILE A 25 2.97 26.63 -20.67
N LEU A 26 1.95 26.75 -21.50
CA LEU A 26 0.65 26.12 -21.23
C LEU A 26 0.76 24.59 -21.24
N VAL A 27 1.51 24.01 -22.18
CA VAL A 27 1.73 22.57 -22.25
C VAL A 27 2.54 22.08 -21.04
N SER A 28 3.59 22.80 -20.63
CA SER A 28 4.40 22.40 -19.48
C SER A 28 3.60 22.46 -18.18
N VAL A 29 2.82 23.53 -17.96
CA VAL A 29 1.93 23.65 -16.81
C VAL A 29 0.88 22.53 -16.81
N ALA A 30 0.24 22.27 -17.94
CA ALA A 30 -0.75 21.19 -18.05
C ALA A 30 -0.13 19.82 -17.76
N PHE A 31 1.08 19.56 -18.26
CA PHE A 31 1.80 18.32 -17.99
C PHE A 31 2.16 18.18 -16.51
N THR A 32 2.69 19.23 -15.89
CA THR A 32 3.03 19.24 -14.47
C THR A 32 1.79 19.01 -13.60
N VAL A 33 0.68 19.70 -13.88
CA VAL A 33 -0.60 19.49 -13.18
C VAL A 33 -1.10 18.06 -13.36
N SER A 34 -0.96 17.50 -14.57
CA SER A 34 -1.36 16.11 -14.84
C SER A 34 -0.54 15.09 -14.05
N LEU A 35 0.76 15.32 -13.90
CA LEU A 35 1.63 14.44 -13.09
C LEU A 35 1.27 14.50 -11.60
N PHE A 36 1.00 15.69 -11.07
CA PHE A 36 0.57 15.83 -9.68
C PHE A 36 -0.82 15.22 -9.45
N ALA A 37 -1.74 15.41 -10.38
CA ALA A 37 -3.06 14.78 -10.32
C ALA A 37 -2.94 13.24 -10.37
N PHE A 38 -2.08 12.71 -11.23
CA PHE A 38 -1.82 11.26 -11.30
C PHE A 38 -1.18 10.74 -10.00
N ALA A 39 -0.18 11.42 -9.46
CA ALA A 39 0.44 11.04 -8.19
C ALA A 39 -0.58 11.11 -7.03
N ALA A 40 -1.46 12.12 -7.02
CA ALA A 40 -2.53 12.22 -6.04
C ALA A 40 -3.54 11.06 -6.17
N VAL A 41 -3.90 10.67 -7.39
CA VAL A 41 -4.76 9.50 -7.63
C VAL A 41 -4.09 8.21 -7.14
N GLN A 42 -2.80 8.02 -7.41
CA GLN A 42 -2.07 6.84 -6.95
C GLN A 42 -1.96 6.77 -5.41
N MET A 43 -1.95 7.90 -4.72
CA MET A 43 -2.00 7.91 -3.24
C MET A 43 -3.38 7.55 -2.67
N VAL A 44 -4.45 7.70 -3.44
CA VAL A 44 -5.83 7.42 -3.00
C VAL A 44 -6.34 6.07 -3.49
N SER A 45 -5.81 5.55 -4.59
CA SER A 45 -6.03 4.18 -5.07
C SER A 45 -5.31 3.17 -4.20
N THR A 46 -5.62 3.16 -2.90
CA THR A 46 -5.42 1.97 -2.06
C THR A 46 -6.26 0.88 -2.70
N HIS A 47 -5.63 -0.08 -3.37
CA HIS A 47 -6.29 -1.34 -3.68
C HIS A 47 -6.93 -1.79 -2.36
N SER A 48 -8.25 -1.94 -2.34
CA SER A 48 -8.92 -2.60 -1.22
C SER A 48 -8.52 -4.06 -1.28
N ALA A 49 -7.29 -4.33 -0.85
CA ALA A 49 -6.76 -5.64 -0.64
C ALA A 49 -7.63 -6.27 0.45
N THR A 50 -8.48 -7.22 0.07
CA THR A 50 -9.23 -8.04 1.01
C THR A 50 -8.23 -8.61 2.01
N ALA A 51 -8.32 -8.25 3.29
CA ALA A 51 -7.33 -8.70 4.26
C ALA A 51 -7.23 -10.24 4.25
N PRO A 52 -6.02 -10.82 4.35
CA PRO A 52 -5.87 -12.26 4.42
C PRO A 52 -6.57 -12.80 5.66
N THR A 53 -7.03 -14.05 5.58
CA THR A 53 -7.83 -14.68 6.63
C THR A 53 -7.02 -15.74 7.37
N VAL A 54 -7.35 -15.94 8.65
CA VAL A 54 -6.75 -16.99 9.47
C VAL A 54 -7.83 -17.72 10.27
N ASP A 55 -7.80 -19.04 10.21
CA ASP A 55 -8.76 -19.92 10.89
C ASP A 55 -8.04 -21.05 11.62
N VAL A 56 -8.57 -21.46 12.77
CA VAL A 56 -8.15 -22.69 13.43
C VAL A 56 -8.90 -23.86 12.78
N VAL A 57 -8.17 -24.78 12.14
CA VAL A 57 -8.76 -25.91 11.41
C VAL A 57 -8.62 -27.24 12.14
N ASN A 58 -7.70 -27.33 13.10
CA ASN A 58 -7.54 -28.54 13.91
C ASN A 58 -6.99 -28.19 15.30
N ARG A 59 -7.33 -29.03 16.28
CA ARG A 59 -6.84 -28.97 17.65
C ARG A 59 -6.40 -30.35 18.09
N GLN A 60 -5.22 -30.45 18.69
CA GLN A 60 -4.68 -31.69 19.23
C GLN A 60 -4.06 -31.46 20.60
N THR A 61 -4.48 -32.23 21.60
CA THR A 61 -3.83 -32.25 22.91
C THR A 61 -2.68 -33.25 22.90
N MET A 62 -1.51 -32.81 23.36
CA MET A 62 -0.30 -33.62 23.49
C MET A 62 -0.28 -34.38 24.83
N GLU A 63 0.58 -35.39 24.95
CA GLU A 63 0.72 -36.19 26.18
C GLU A 63 1.17 -35.38 27.40
N ASN A 64 1.92 -34.29 27.18
CA ASN A 64 2.36 -33.36 28.23
C ASN A 64 1.26 -32.35 28.66
N GLY A 65 0.08 -32.43 28.06
CA GLY A 65 -1.05 -31.53 28.30
C GLY A 65 -1.10 -30.30 27.39
N ASP A 66 -0.03 -29.98 26.66
CA ASP A 66 -0.03 -28.85 25.72
C ASP A 66 -1.06 -29.05 24.61
N VAL A 67 -1.52 -27.96 24.02
CA VAL A 67 -2.52 -27.97 22.96
C VAL A 67 -1.91 -27.40 21.69
N VAL A 68 -1.87 -28.19 20.63
CA VAL A 68 -1.48 -27.75 19.30
C VAL A 68 -2.70 -27.35 18.50
N PHE A 69 -2.73 -26.11 18.05
CA PHE A 69 -3.68 -25.61 17.08
C PHE A 69 -3.04 -25.58 15.69
N VAL A 70 -3.70 -26.19 14.71
CA VAL A 70 -3.34 -26.02 13.30
C VAL A 70 -4.14 -24.84 12.77
N VAL A 71 -3.42 -23.83 12.31
CA VAL A 71 -4.02 -22.65 11.70
C VAL A 71 -3.88 -22.72 10.19
N LYS A 72 -4.95 -22.36 9.49
CA LYS A 72 -4.99 -22.14 8.06
C LYS A 72 -4.93 -20.64 7.82
N PHE A 73 -3.93 -20.20 7.08
CA PHE A 73 -3.80 -18.84 6.58
C PHE A 73 -4.16 -18.84 5.10
N ALA A 74 -5.13 -18.03 4.69
CA ALA A 74 -5.55 -17.91 3.30
C ALA A 74 -5.34 -16.48 2.80
N ASN A 75 -4.70 -16.38 1.64
CA ASN A 75 -4.54 -15.15 0.90
C ASN A 75 -5.57 -15.12 -0.22
N ASP A 76 -6.70 -14.47 0.01
CA ASP A 76 -7.78 -14.31 -0.96
C ASP A 76 -7.59 -13.03 -1.82
N GLN A 77 -6.35 -12.55 -1.94
CA GLN A 77 -5.98 -11.39 -2.73
C GLN A 77 -5.40 -11.77 -4.10
N ASP A 78 -5.50 -10.82 -5.03
CA ASP A 78 -4.94 -10.93 -6.38
C ASP A 78 -3.39 -10.87 -6.41
N ALA A 79 -2.77 -10.40 -5.33
CA ALA A 79 -1.32 -10.31 -5.16
C ALA A 79 -0.79 -11.39 -4.19
N GLY A 80 0.48 -11.75 -4.35
CA GLY A 80 1.17 -12.61 -3.38
C GLY A 80 1.52 -11.83 -2.11
N ILE A 81 1.62 -12.53 -0.99
CA ILE A 81 2.10 -12.00 0.29
C ILE A 81 3.54 -12.49 0.50
N GLU A 82 4.49 -11.54 0.53
CA GLU A 82 5.88 -11.78 0.89
C GLU A 82 6.02 -12.31 2.31
N SER A 83 5.37 -11.64 3.28
CA SER A 83 5.37 -12.04 4.69
C SER A 83 4.07 -11.68 5.41
N ALA A 84 3.65 -12.52 6.36
CA ALA A 84 2.53 -12.26 7.25
C ALA A 84 2.78 -12.80 8.64
N THR A 85 2.32 -12.06 9.65
CA THR A 85 2.40 -12.43 11.06
C THR A 85 0.99 -12.73 11.57
N VAL A 86 0.81 -13.95 12.07
CA VAL A 86 -0.37 -14.38 12.81
C VAL A 86 -0.04 -14.39 14.30
N GLU A 87 -0.94 -13.88 15.11
CA GLU A 87 -0.87 -13.92 16.56
C GLU A 87 -1.92 -14.86 17.14
N ALA A 88 -1.55 -15.53 18.23
CA ALA A 88 -2.43 -16.34 19.06
C ALA A 88 -2.28 -15.94 20.53
N ASN A 89 -3.42 -15.67 21.16
CA ASN A 89 -3.55 -15.24 22.55
C ASN A 89 -3.51 -16.42 23.53
N CYS A 90 -2.55 -17.32 23.34
CA CYS A 90 -2.34 -18.47 24.23
C CYS A 90 -1.60 -18.12 25.52
N THR A 91 -0.80 -17.06 25.48
CA THR A 91 0.04 -16.57 26.58
C THR A 91 0.15 -15.06 26.51
N SER A 92 0.73 -14.44 27.55
CA SER A 92 1.17 -13.04 27.52
C SER A 92 2.70 -13.01 27.69
N PRO A 93 3.47 -12.59 26.67
CA PRO A 93 3.03 -12.05 25.37
C PRO A 93 2.38 -13.11 24.44
N PRO A 94 1.59 -12.69 23.43
CA PRO A 94 1.00 -13.58 22.45
C PRO A 94 2.04 -14.42 21.70
N THR A 95 1.65 -15.62 21.28
CA THR A 95 2.49 -16.47 20.44
C THR A 95 2.35 -16.02 18.98
N THR A 96 3.47 -15.80 18.31
CA THR A 96 3.50 -15.35 16.91
C THR A 96 3.89 -16.49 15.97
N LEU A 97 3.30 -16.49 14.77
CA LEU A 97 3.63 -17.40 13.68
C LEU A 97 3.80 -16.60 12.39
N GLU A 98 4.92 -16.81 11.70
CA GLU A 98 5.23 -16.14 10.44
C GLU A 98 4.93 -17.05 9.25
N PHE A 99 4.26 -16.49 8.24
CA PHE A 99 4.08 -17.08 6.92
C PHE A 99 4.86 -16.26 5.91
N THR A 100 5.56 -16.91 4.98
CA THR A 100 6.28 -16.24 3.89
C THR A 100 5.89 -16.83 2.54
N ASN A 101 6.00 -16.00 1.49
CA ASN A 101 5.75 -16.39 0.10
C ASN A 101 4.42 -17.15 -0.05
N VAL A 102 3.32 -16.49 0.32
CA VAL A 102 1.96 -16.99 0.11
C VAL A 102 1.47 -16.47 -1.24
N PRO A 103 1.31 -17.31 -2.27
CA PRO A 103 0.82 -16.86 -3.57
C PRO A 103 -0.56 -16.21 -3.48
N SER A 104 -0.97 -15.49 -4.54
CA SER A 104 -2.36 -15.10 -4.71
C SER A 104 -3.27 -16.33 -4.73
N ASP A 105 -4.46 -16.21 -4.15
CA ASP A 105 -5.40 -17.32 -3.87
C ASP A 105 -4.75 -18.50 -3.11
N GLY A 106 -3.64 -18.24 -2.43
CA GLY A 106 -2.81 -19.24 -1.78
C GLY A 106 -3.28 -19.58 -0.38
N THR A 107 -3.11 -20.84 0.02
CA THR A 107 -3.33 -21.27 1.41
C THR A 107 -2.03 -21.85 1.99
N ARG A 108 -1.74 -21.50 3.25
CA ARG A 108 -0.67 -22.11 4.06
C ARG A 108 -1.23 -22.61 5.38
N TYR A 109 -0.51 -23.55 5.97
CA TYR A 109 -0.83 -24.11 7.29
C TYR A 109 0.35 -23.94 8.22
N GLY A 110 0.07 -23.64 9.48
CA GLY A 110 1.07 -23.61 10.52
C GLY A 110 0.53 -24.18 11.83
N ARG A 111 1.42 -24.30 12.81
CA ARG A 111 1.11 -24.90 14.10
C ARG A 111 1.47 -23.93 15.21
N ILE A 112 0.56 -23.76 16.15
CA ILE A 112 0.75 -22.96 17.34
C ILE A 112 0.62 -23.90 18.53
N VAL A 113 1.61 -23.87 19.42
CA VAL A 113 1.59 -24.67 20.65
C VAL A 113 1.20 -23.76 21.79
N CYS A 114 0.15 -24.15 22.51
CA CYS A 114 -0.44 -23.39 23.59
C CYS A 114 -0.40 -24.22 24.88
N PRO A 115 -0.33 -23.55 26.05
CA PRO A 115 -0.25 -24.24 27.32
C PRO A 115 -1.51 -25.08 27.60
N PRO A 116 -1.42 -26.03 28.55
CA PRO A 116 -2.53 -26.90 28.90
C PRO A 116 -3.77 -26.12 29.33
N GLY A 117 -4.94 -26.61 28.93
CA GLY A 117 -6.22 -25.97 29.23
C GLY A 117 -6.65 -24.89 28.24
N THR A 118 -5.84 -24.55 27.24
CA THR A 118 -6.26 -23.63 26.16
C THR A 118 -7.35 -24.27 25.30
N GLU A 119 -8.53 -23.67 25.26
CA GLU A 119 -9.67 -24.13 24.44
C GLU A 119 -9.75 -23.37 23.12
N ASP A 120 -9.62 -22.04 23.18
CA ASP A 120 -9.59 -21.15 22.03
C ASP A 120 -8.39 -20.20 22.16
N PRO A 121 -7.44 -20.24 21.22
CA PRO A 121 -6.28 -19.38 21.24
C PRO A 121 -6.58 -17.94 20.78
N GLY A 122 -7.75 -17.66 20.17
CA GLY A 122 -8.05 -16.34 19.60
C GLY A 122 -6.99 -15.90 18.59
N VAL A 123 -7.06 -16.42 17.37
CA VAL A 123 -6.08 -16.15 16.30
C VAL A 123 -6.48 -14.93 15.47
N SER A 124 -5.48 -14.13 15.08
CA SER A 124 -5.69 -12.99 14.17
C SER A 124 -4.45 -12.72 13.34
N VAL A 125 -4.64 -12.15 12.15
CA VAL A 125 -3.52 -11.60 11.36
C VAL A 125 -3.14 -10.25 11.96
N ALA A 126 -1.91 -10.13 12.46
CA ALA A 126 -1.40 -8.92 13.07
C ALA A 126 -0.82 -7.94 12.03
N ALA A 127 -0.12 -8.47 11.02
CA ALA A 127 0.47 -7.69 9.95
C ALA A 127 0.74 -8.56 8.70
N TRP A 128 0.80 -7.95 7.52
CA TRP A 128 1.26 -8.59 6.29
C TRP A 128 1.91 -7.58 5.33
N LYS A 129 2.69 -8.11 4.39
CA LYS A 129 3.39 -7.38 3.34
C LYS A 129 3.27 -8.15 2.02
N GLU A 130 2.85 -7.46 0.97
CA GLU A 130 2.78 -7.91 -0.43
C GLU A 130 4.13 -7.84 -1.14
#